data_AF-A0AA89BMH6-F1
#
_entry.id   AF-A0AA89BMH6-F1
#
_cell.length_a   1.000
_cell.length_b   1.000
_cell.length_c   1.000
_cell.angle_alpha   90.00
_cell.angle_beta   90.00
_cell.angle_gamma   90.00
#
_symmetry.space_group_name_H-M   'P 1'
#
loop_
_entity.id
_entity.type
_entity.pdbx_description
1 polymer ?
#
loop_
_entity_poly.entity_id
_entity_poly.type
_entity_poly.pdbx_seq_one_letter_code
_entity_poly.pdbx_strand_id
1 'polypeptide(L)'
;MNGSNYVEDNKKRSYYVNSQNNWAYSCSGTFESETANFSDYVKNTTCEISNDVYVTARLCPVSLKYYGFCLRQGNYMVTLHFAEIVYSEPEDHSILGERVFDIYIQDERKETNFNPKVAARGAKKDVSRSYNASVNNDHTLRIHLYWAGKGSFLIPPATNGPLISAISVTPGMKSPE
;
A
#
# COMPACT_ATOMS: atom_id res chain seq x y z
N MET A 1 20.44 -2.63 -17.67
CA MET A 1 19.91 -1.27 -17.46
C MET A 1 19.40 -1.21 -16.03
N ASN A 2 20.25 -0.79 -15.10
CA ASN A 2 19.84 -0.48 -13.72
C ASN A 2 19.21 0.91 -13.74
N GLY A 3 17.89 0.97 -13.73
CA GLY A 3 17.14 2.20 -13.60
C GLY A 3 15.88 1.89 -12.80
N SER A 4 15.86 2.29 -11.53
CA SER A 4 14.64 2.34 -10.75
C SER A 4 13.77 3.44 -11.33
N ASN A 5 12.79 3.09 -12.15
CA ASN A 5 11.80 4.04 -12.65
C ASN A 5 10.76 4.26 -11.55
N TYR A 6 10.79 5.42 -10.92
CA TYR A 6 9.77 5.84 -9.96
C TYR A 6 8.54 6.35 -10.70
N VAL A 7 7.36 5.90 -10.28
CA VAL A 7 6.06 6.39 -10.77
C VAL A 7 5.30 6.93 -9.56
N GLU A 8 4.96 8.21 -9.61
CA GLU A 8 4.27 8.88 -8.52
C GLU A 8 2.82 8.41 -8.41
N ASP A 9 2.35 8.17 -7.18
CA ASP A 9 1.01 7.68 -6.87
C ASP A 9 0.15 8.72 -6.11
N ASN A 10 0.03 9.93 -6.67
CA ASN A 10 -0.63 11.07 -6.02
C ASN A 10 -2.07 11.35 -6.48
N LYS A 11 -2.65 10.48 -7.33
CA LYS A 11 -3.98 10.71 -7.89
C LYS A 11 -5.07 10.49 -6.83
N LYS A 12 -5.87 11.53 -6.60
CA LYS A 12 -7.04 11.56 -5.70
C LYS A 12 -8.29 11.03 -6.41
N ARG A 13 -8.26 9.76 -6.81
CA ARG A 13 -9.33 9.07 -7.55
C ARG A 13 -9.40 7.61 -7.13
N SER A 14 -10.57 6.99 -7.29
CA SER A 14 -10.77 5.56 -7.02
C SER A 14 -10.09 4.64 -8.03
N TYR A 15 -9.76 5.12 -9.21
CA TYR A 15 -9.07 4.34 -10.23
C TYR A 15 -8.16 5.25 -11.05
N TYR A 16 -7.01 4.70 -11.45
CA TYR A 16 -6.07 5.38 -12.32
C TYR A 16 -5.20 4.37 -13.08
N VAL A 17 -4.91 4.71 -14.34
CA VAL A 17 -3.87 4.07 -15.16
C VAL A 17 -2.83 5.14 -15.47
N ASN A 18 -1.56 4.82 -15.30
CA ASN A 18 -0.49 5.76 -15.60
C ASN A 18 -0.32 5.98 -17.12
N SER A 19 0.38 7.04 -17.50
CA SER A 19 0.53 7.41 -18.91
C SER A 19 1.28 6.38 -19.76
N GLN A 20 2.12 5.54 -19.15
CA GLN A 20 2.81 4.44 -19.82
C GLN A 20 1.96 3.17 -19.94
N ASN A 21 0.75 3.14 -19.39
CA ASN A 21 -0.15 1.98 -19.35
C ASN A 21 0.50 0.71 -18.78
N ASN A 22 1.51 0.85 -17.91
CA ASN A 22 2.22 -0.26 -17.29
C ASN A 22 1.92 -0.39 -15.79
N TRP A 23 1.23 0.59 -15.19
CA TRP A 23 0.72 0.54 -13.84
C TRP A 23 -0.71 1.07 -13.76
N ALA A 24 -1.53 0.40 -12.97
CA ALA A 24 -2.83 0.89 -12.57
C ALA A 24 -3.12 0.56 -11.11
N TYR A 25 -4.06 1.29 -10.53
CA TYR A 25 -4.65 0.92 -9.25
C TYR A 25 -6.17 1.09 -9.27
N SER A 26 -6.82 0.36 -8.37
CA SER A 26 -8.23 0.56 -8.03
C SER A 26 -8.40 0.56 -6.51
N CYS A 27 -9.27 1.44 -6.04
CA CYS A 27 -9.56 1.73 -4.65
C CYS A 27 -11.08 1.71 -4.47
N SER A 28 -11.59 0.91 -3.55
CA SER A 28 -13.03 0.72 -3.36
C SER A 28 -13.44 0.67 -1.89
N GLY A 29 -14.73 0.87 -1.67
CA GLY A 29 -15.37 0.99 -0.36
C GLY A 29 -15.70 2.44 -0.01
N THR A 30 -16.18 2.62 1.22
CA THR A 30 -16.54 3.92 1.81
C THR A 30 -15.93 3.99 3.20
N PHE A 31 -15.39 5.15 3.59
CA PHE A 31 -14.93 5.36 4.97
C PHE A 31 -16.13 5.65 5.87
N GLU A 32 -15.98 5.40 7.17
CA GLU A 32 -17.00 5.77 8.16
C GLU A 32 -17.08 7.27 8.41
N SER A 33 -15.98 7.99 8.17
CA SER A 33 -15.97 9.44 8.28
C SER A 33 -16.92 10.09 7.28
N GLU A 34 -17.91 10.82 7.79
CA GLU A 34 -18.91 11.56 7.00
C GLU A 34 -18.29 12.68 6.15
N THR A 35 -17.09 13.13 6.51
CA THR A 35 -16.38 14.22 5.80
C THR A 35 -15.33 13.71 4.81
N ALA A 36 -15.05 12.41 4.82
CA ALA A 36 -14.02 11.84 3.97
C ALA A 36 -14.43 11.88 2.49
N ASN A 37 -13.45 12.20 1.65
CA ASN A 37 -13.63 12.31 0.21
C ASN A 37 -12.37 11.83 -0.52
N PHE A 38 -12.33 11.98 -1.85
CA PHE A 38 -11.20 11.50 -2.66
C PHE A 38 -9.85 12.13 -2.28
N SER A 39 -9.83 13.29 -1.62
CA SER A 39 -8.58 13.87 -1.12
C SER A 39 -7.94 13.07 0.00
N ASP A 40 -8.72 12.29 0.76
CA ASP A 40 -8.25 11.41 1.82
C ASP A 40 -7.56 10.14 1.29
N TYR A 41 -7.69 9.85 -0.02
CA TYR A 41 -7.05 8.67 -0.61
C TYR A 41 -5.53 8.82 -0.71
N VAL A 42 -5.00 10.03 -0.49
CA VAL A 42 -3.56 10.30 -0.41
C VAL A 42 -3.32 11.08 0.87
N LYS A 43 -2.56 10.48 1.79
CA LYS A 43 -2.20 11.06 3.08
C LYS A 43 -0.74 11.44 3.08
N ASN A 44 -0.45 12.58 3.70
CA ASN A 44 0.90 13.10 3.81
C ASN A 44 1.22 13.30 5.29
N THR A 45 2.49 13.13 5.66
CA THR A 45 3.01 13.45 6.99
C THR A 45 4.15 14.46 6.89
N THR A 46 4.51 15.08 7.99
CA THR A 46 5.68 15.98 8.07
C THR A 46 6.96 15.18 8.36
N CYS A 47 8.10 15.82 8.08
CA CYS A 47 9.44 15.26 7.83
C CYS A 47 10.15 14.58 9.04
N GLU A 48 9.47 13.74 9.81
CA GLU A 48 10.10 12.91 10.86
C GLU A 48 10.61 11.56 10.33
N ILE A 49 10.25 11.20 9.08
CA ILE A 49 10.66 9.95 8.45
C ILE A 49 11.82 10.22 7.49
N SER A 50 12.92 9.48 7.66
CA SER A 50 14.22 9.74 7.03
C SER A 50 14.27 9.62 5.49
N ASN A 51 13.18 9.24 4.83
CA ASN A 51 13.13 8.93 3.40
C ASN A 51 11.84 9.45 2.75
N ASP A 52 11.98 10.09 1.58
CA ASP A 52 10.92 10.76 0.82
C ASP A 52 9.70 9.85 0.52
N VAL A 53 9.96 8.56 0.26
CA VAL A 53 8.89 7.61 -0.13
C VAL A 53 7.88 7.31 0.98
N TYR A 54 8.17 7.59 2.25
CA TYR A 54 7.25 7.36 3.38
C TYR A 54 6.50 8.61 3.83
N VAL A 55 6.80 9.77 3.22
CA VAL A 55 6.12 11.04 3.49
C VAL A 55 4.67 11.00 3.01
N THR A 56 4.40 10.21 1.96
CA THR A 56 3.07 10.04 1.38
C THR A 56 2.63 8.58 1.44
N ALA A 57 1.32 8.36 1.55
CA ALA A 57 0.72 7.05 1.47
C ALA A 57 -0.64 7.08 0.79
N ARG A 58 -0.92 6.09 -0.07
CA ARG A 58 -2.26 5.85 -0.56
C ARG A 58 -3.06 5.12 0.51
N LEU A 59 -4.28 5.61 0.74
CA LEU A 59 -5.24 5.06 1.68
C LEU A 59 -6.53 4.70 0.93
N CYS A 60 -7.08 3.52 1.21
CA CYS A 60 -8.38 3.12 0.67
C CYS A 60 -9.29 2.59 1.77
N PRO A 61 -10.62 2.67 1.61
CA PRO A 61 -11.53 2.23 2.66
C PRO A 61 -11.56 0.71 2.85
N VAL A 62 -11.70 -0.07 1.77
CA VAL A 62 -11.89 -1.53 1.87
C VAL A 62 -10.85 -2.29 1.06
N SER A 63 -10.69 -1.96 -0.21
CA SER A 63 -9.82 -2.72 -1.12
C SER A 63 -8.95 -1.77 -1.91
N LEU A 64 -7.64 -1.99 -1.87
CA LEU A 64 -6.66 -1.33 -2.69
C LEU A 64 -5.94 -2.38 -3.54
N LYS A 65 -6.13 -2.32 -4.85
CA LYS A 65 -5.47 -3.22 -5.82
C LYS A 65 -4.53 -2.44 -6.69
N TYR A 66 -3.34 -2.98 -6.91
CA TYR A 66 -2.40 -2.52 -7.93
C TYR A 66 -2.20 -3.60 -8.98
N TYR A 67 -1.97 -3.13 -10.20
CA TYR A 67 -1.72 -3.94 -11.37
C TYR A 67 -0.47 -3.42 -12.07
N GLY A 68 0.55 -4.28 -12.19
CA GLY A 68 1.67 -4.05 -13.10
C GLY A 68 1.40 -4.79 -14.40
N PHE A 69 1.50 -4.12 -15.54
CA PHE A 69 1.27 -4.72 -16.86
C PHE A 69 2.57 -4.83 -17.66
N CYS A 70 2.54 -5.66 -18.71
CA CYS A 70 3.64 -5.85 -19.64
C CYS A 70 4.93 -6.36 -18.97
N LEU A 71 4.80 -7.08 -17.85
CA LEU A 71 5.95 -7.74 -17.21
C LEU A 71 6.35 -8.98 -18.00
N ARG A 72 7.66 -9.27 -18.06
CA ARG A 72 8.14 -10.53 -18.63
C ARG A 72 7.68 -11.67 -17.72
N GLN A 73 7.49 -12.85 -18.30
CA GLN A 73 7.23 -14.04 -17.51
C GLN A 73 8.44 -14.34 -16.63
N GLY A 74 8.20 -14.72 -15.38
CA GLY A 74 9.26 -15.06 -14.45
C GLY A 74 8.93 -14.69 -13.02
N ASN A 75 9.91 -14.94 -12.15
CA ASN A 75 9.80 -14.65 -10.73
C ASN A 75 10.30 -13.23 -10.44
N TYR A 76 9.59 -12.56 -9.55
CA TYR A 76 9.85 -11.20 -9.10
C TYR A 76 9.84 -11.16 -7.58
N MET A 77 10.63 -10.25 -7.03
CA MET A 77 10.54 -9.83 -5.64
C MET A 77 9.73 -8.54 -5.57
N VAL A 78 8.59 -8.61 -4.89
CA VAL A 78 7.71 -7.47 -4.64
C VAL A 78 7.93 -7.00 -3.21
N THR A 79 8.45 -5.78 -3.04
CA THR A 79 8.61 -5.15 -1.74
C THR A 79 7.55 -4.08 -1.57
N LEU A 80 6.72 -4.24 -0.54
CA LEU A 80 5.70 -3.29 -0.13
C LEU A 80 6.25 -2.45 1.03
N HIS A 81 6.12 -1.13 0.92
CA HIS A 81 6.63 -0.16 1.88
C HIS A 81 5.46 0.51 2.60
N PHE A 82 5.53 0.55 3.93
CA PHE A 82 4.48 1.07 4.79
C PHE A 82 5.04 2.02 5.84
N ALA A 83 4.26 3.04 6.18
CA ALA A 83 4.38 3.79 7.43
C ALA A 83 2.95 4.15 7.89
N GLU A 84 2.61 3.88 9.15
CA GLU A 84 1.32 4.34 9.69
C GLU A 84 1.42 5.83 10.02
N ILE A 85 0.79 6.66 9.18
CA ILE A 85 0.84 8.13 9.26
C ILE A 85 -0.54 8.76 9.51
N VAL A 86 -1.59 7.96 9.65
CA VAL A 86 -2.95 8.43 9.90
C VAL A 86 -3.32 8.25 11.38
N TYR A 87 -3.07 7.06 11.92
CA TYR A 87 -3.27 6.75 13.33
C TYR A 87 -1.99 7.00 14.12
N SER A 88 -1.57 8.28 14.17
CA SER A 88 -0.24 8.69 14.62
C SER A 88 -0.19 9.79 15.67
N GLU A 89 -1.18 10.68 15.76
CA GLU A 89 -1.09 11.86 16.63
C GLU A 89 -1.75 11.60 18.00
N PRO A 90 -1.07 11.96 19.11
CA PRO A 90 -1.69 11.98 20.43
C PRO A 90 -2.76 13.06 20.58
N GLU A 91 -2.58 14.22 19.92
CA GLU A 91 -3.39 15.43 20.10
C GLU A 91 -4.84 15.25 19.67
N ASP A 92 -5.08 14.43 18.64
CA ASP A 92 -6.41 14.11 18.11
C ASP A 92 -6.88 12.70 18.49
N HIS A 93 -6.18 12.04 19.42
CA HIS A 93 -6.38 10.67 19.86
C HIS A 93 -6.23 9.58 18.77
N SER A 94 -5.82 9.94 17.55
CA SER A 94 -5.66 8.99 16.44
C SER A 94 -4.60 7.92 16.72
N ILE A 95 -3.62 8.20 17.59
CA ILE A 95 -2.59 7.23 18.01
C ILE A 95 -3.17 5.95 18.64
N LEU A 96 -4.40 6.01 19.19
CA LEU A 96 -5.10 4.85 19.73
C LEU A 96 -5.68 3.94 18.63
N GLY A 97 -5.76 4.43 17.40
CA GLY A 97 -6.31 3.71 16.25
C GLY A 97 -5.41 2.59 15.77
N GLU A 98 -5.98 1.46 15.39
CA GLU A 98 -5.27 0.34 14.78
C GLU A 98 -5.72 0.12 13.35
N ARG A 99 -4.75 0.00 12.44
CA ARG A 99 -4.98 -0.36 11.05
C ARG A 99 -4.57 -1.80 10.82
N VAL A 100 -5.49 -2.60 10.31
CA VAL A 100 -5.28 -4.04 10.12
C VAL A 100 -5.84 -4.46 8.77
N PHE A 101 -5.04 -5.04 7.90
CA PHE A 101 -5.48 -5.53 6.59
C PHE A 101 -4.69 -6.76 6.15
N ASP A 102 -5.22 -7.50 5.20
CA ASP A 102 -4.57 -8.65 4.59
C ASP A 102 -3.78 -8.22 3.33
N ILE A 103 -2.70 -8.94 3.04
CA ILE A 103 -1.85 -8.73 1.87
C ILE A 103 -1.95 -9.94 0.95
N TYR A 104 -2.31 -9.70 -0.31
CA TYR A 104 -2.38 -10.68 -1.37
C TYR A 104 -1.43 -10.30 -2.51
N ILE A 105 -0.73 -11.29 -3.05
CA ILE A 105 0.16 -11.17 -4.20
C ILE A 105 -0.17 -12.29 -5.17
N GLN A 106 -0.47 -11.96 -6.43
CA GLN A 106 -0.98 -12.90 -7.43
C GLN A 106 -2.15 -13.74 -6.89
N ASP A 107 -3.11 -13.04 -6.26
CA ASP A 107 -4.34 -13.60 -5.68
C ASP A 107 -4.14 -14.60 -4.52
N GLU A 108 -2.89 -14.82 -4.10
CA GLU A 108 -2.55 -15.64 -2.94
C GLU A 108 -2.37 -14.76 -1.69
N ARG A 109 -3.02 -15.13 -0.58
CA ARG A 109 -2.89 -14.42 0.70
C ARG A 109 -1.52 -14.68 1.32
N LYS A 110 -0.66 -13.67 1.34
CA LYS A 110 0.71 -13.76 1.87
C LYS A 110 0.81 -13.39 3.34
N GLU A 111 0.02 -12.45 3.81
CA GLU A 111 -0.02 -12.03 5.22
C GLU A 111 -1.46 -11.70 5.62
N THR A 112 -1.88 -12.14 6.80
CA THR A 112 -3.23 -11.90 7.34
C THR A 112 -3.12 -11.01 8.57
N ASN A 113 -4.05 -10.07 8.75
CA ASN A 113 -4.05 -9.13 9.87
C ASN A 113 -2.75 -8.31 10.00
N PHE A 114 -2.15 -7.91 8.89
CA PHE A 114 -0.97 -7.06 8.91
C PHE A 114 -1.33 -5.69 9.51
N ASN A 115 -0.57 -5.29 10.52
CA ASN A 115 -0.66 -3.97 11.16
C ASN A 115 0.68 -3.24 10.98
N PRO A 116 0.76 -2.22 10.11
CA PRO A 116 2.03 -1.53 9.83
C PRO A 116 2.59 -0.82 11.08
N LYS A 117 1.73 -0.24 11.93
CA LYS A 117 2.14 0.45 13.16
C LYS A 117 2.82 -0.50 14.14
N VAL A 118 2.25 -1.69 14.33
CA VAL A 118 2.82 -2.73 15.20
C VAL A 118 4.11 -3.27 14.59
N ALA A 119 4.11 -3.57 13.28
CA ALA A 119 5.27 -4.09 12.57
C ALA A 119 6.47 -3.13 12.59
N ALA A 120 6.22 -1.82 12.50
CA ALA A 120 7.23 -0.77 12.58
C ALA A 120 7.59 -0.37 14.03
N ARG A 121 6.93 -0.96 15.04
CA ARG A 121 7.09 -0.60 16.47
C ARG A 121 6.80 0.88 16.75
N GLY A 122 5.75 1.40 16.13
CA GLY A 122 5.28 2.78 16.32
C GLY A 122 4.64 3.37 15.06
N ALA A 123 3.93 4.48 15.24
CA ALA A 123 3.48 5.33 14.14
C ALA A 123 4.65 6.15 13.58
N LYS A 124 4.49 6.66 12.35
CA LYS A 124 5.53 7.40 11.60
C LYS A 124 6.89 6.70 11.55
N LYS A 125 6.88 5.36 11.58
CA LYS A 125 8.07 4.52 11.39
C LYS A 125 7.86 3.67 10.16
N ASP A 126 8.92 3.51 9.38
CA ASP A 126 8.88 2.71 8.18
C ASP A 126 9.00 1.22 8.47
N VAL A 127 8.32 0.42 7.65
CA VAL A 127 8.46 -1.02 7.61
C VAL A 127 8.22 -1.52 6.19
N SER A 128 8.98 -2.53 5.78
CA SER A 128 8.80 -3.19 4.50
C SER A 128 8.47 -4.67 4.65
N ARG A 129 7.82 -5.21 3.61
CA ARG A 129 7.52 -6.64 3.46
C ARG A 129 7.84 -7.07 2.03
N SER A 130 8.63 -8.12 1.88
CA SER A 130 9.04 -8.64 0.58
C SER A 130 8.41 -10.01 0.32
N TYR A 131 7.86 -10.18 -0.88
CA TYR A 131 7.16 -11.38 -1.30
C TYR A 131 7.63 -11.81 -2.68
N ASN A 132 7.80 -13.12 -2.88
CA ASN A 132 8.00 -13.68 -4.21
C ASN A 132 6.67 -13.70 -4.97
N ALA A 133 6.70 -13.26 -6.21
CA ALA A 133 5.58 -13.29 -7.14
C ALA A 133 6.02 -13.94 -8.45
N SER A 134 5.18 -14.82 -9.01
CA SER A 134 5.40 -15.37 -10.35
C SER A 134 4.46 -14.67 -11.33
N VAL A 135 5.01 -14.04 -12.36
CA VAL A 135 4.23 -13.45 -13.45
C VAL A 135 4.09 -14.48 -14.56
N ASN A 136 2.83 -14.77 -14.91
CA ASN A 136 2.45 -15.83 -15.83
C ASN A 136 2.13 -15.25 -17.23
N ASN A 137 1.45 -16.04 -18.07
CA ASN A 137 1.16 -15.74 -19.46
C ASN A 137 0.30 -14.49 -19.69
N ASP A 138 -0.37 -13.99 -18.66
CA ASP A 138 -1.15 -12.74 -18.72
C ASP A 138 -0.29 -11.48 -18.52
N HIS A 139 1.02 -11.65 -18.30
CA HIS A 139 2.01 -10.58 -18.15
C HIS A 139 1.63 -9.54 -17.09
N THR A 140 0.83 -9.95 -16.10
CA THR A 140 0.23 -9.07 -15.10
C THR A 140 0.68 -9.45 -13.69
N LEU A 141 1.15 -8.46 -12.94
CA LEU A 141 1.39 -8.56 -11.50
C LEU A 141 0.18 -7.97 -10.76
N ARG A 142 -0.41 -8.75 -9.84
CA ARG A 142 -1.52 -8.31 -8.99
C ARG A 142 -1.07 -8.19 -7.55
N ILE A 143 -1.33 -7.03 -6.95
CA ILE A 143 -1.13 -6.77 -5.53
C ILE A 143 -2.48 -6.32 -4.99
N HIS A 144 -2.94 -6.90 -3.89
CA HIS A 144 -4.20 -6.54 -3.27
C HIS A 144 -4.06 -6.44 -1.76
N LEU A 145 -4.37 -5.25 -1.24
CA LEU A 145 -4.46 -4.97 0.18
C LEU A 145 -5.93 -4.89 0.53
N TYR A 146 -6.37 -5.69 1.50
CA TYR A 146 -7.79 -5.90 1.77
C TYR A 146 -8.12 -5.75 3.25
N TRP A 147 -9.04 -4.86 3.56
CA TRP A 147 -9.58 -4.72 4.90
C TRP A 147 -10.74 -5.68 5.11
N ALA A 148 -10.51 -6.71 5.94
CA ALA A 148 -11.49 -7.72 6.30
C ALA A 148 -12.33 -7.35 7.54
N GLY A 149 -12.45 -6.05 7.86
CA GLY A 149 -13.28 -5.56 8.98
C GLY A 149 -12.60 -5.56 10.36
N LYS A 150 -11.25 -5.55 10.42
CA LYS A 150 -10.48 -5.51 11.67
C LYS A 150 -9.76 -4.19 11.92
N GLY A 151 -9.36 -3.94 13.17
CA GLY A 151 -8.78 -2.67 13.59
C GLY A 151 -9.85 -1.67 14.02
N SER A 152 -9.50 -0.39 14.01
CA SER A 152 -10.35 0.68 14.53
C SER A 152 -11.42 1.11 13.53
N PHE A 153 -12.65 1.26 14.02
CA PHE A 153 -13.77 1.68 13.17
C PHE A 153 -14.10 3.17 13.37
N LEU A 154 -14.27 3.59 14.63
CA LEU A 154 -14.72 4.95 14.99
C LEU A 154 -13.63 5.84 15.58
N ILE A 155 -12.38 5.36 15.68
CA ILE A 155 -11.29 6.22 16.17
C ILE A 155 -11.01 7.29 15.11
N PRO A 156 -11.05 8.59 15.48
CA PRO A 156 -10.73 9.67 14.55
C PRO A 156 -9.38 9.44 13.83
N PRO A 157 -9.27 9.73 12.53
CA PRO A 157 -10.28 10.36 11.66
C PRO A 157 -11.32 9.40 11.05
N ALA A 158 -11.48 8.18 11.57
CA ALA A 158 -12.42 7.15 11.08
C ALA A 158 -12.22 6.78 9.59
N THR A 159 -10.96 6.83 9.12
CA THR A 159 -10.53 6.41 7.78
C THR A 159 -9.69 5.13 7.84
N ASN A 160 -10.32 4.04 8.31
CA ASN A 160 -9.67 2.73 8.31
C ASN A 160 -9.64 2.11 6.91
N GLY A 161 -8.90 1.01 6.75
CA GLY A 161 -8.67 0.31 5.50
C GLY A 161 -7.17 0.11 5.19
N PRO A 162 -6.81 -0.41 4.02
CA PRO A 162 -5.40 -0.57 3.64
C PRO A 162 -4.70 0.77 3.37
N LEU A 163 -3.44 0.86 3.76
CA LEU A 163 -2.54 1.98 3.49
C LEU A 163 -1.21 1.46 2.96
N ILE A 164 -0.59 2.16 2.00
CA ILE A 164 0.73 1.82 1.45
C ILE A 164 1.47 3.08 1.01
N SER A 165 2.78 3.12 1.27
CA SER A 165 3.64 4.25 0.90
C SER A 165 4.26 4.05 -0.49
N ALA A 166 4.80 2.86 -0.77
CA ALA A 166 5.41 2.56 -2.06
C ALA A 166 5.41 1.06 -2.38
N ILE A 167 5.59 0.74 -3.66
CA ILE A 167 5.79 -0.60 -4.18
C ILE A 167 7.08 -0.62 -4.99
N SER A 168 7.94 -1.59 -4.71
CA SER A 168 9.12 -1.90 -5.51
C SER A 168 9.00 -3.31 -6.08
N VAL A 169 9.31 -3.46 -7.37
CA VAL A 169 9.28 -4.74 -8.07
C VAL A 169 10.61 -4.94 -8.76
N THR A 170 11.33 -5.98 -8.36
CA THR A 170 12.61 -6.35 -8.97
C THR A 170 12.55 -7.77 -9.52
N PRO A 171 13.20 -8.07 -10.67
CA PRO A 171 13.35 -9.44 -11.12
C PRO A 171 14.01 -10.28 -10.02
N GLY A 172 13.47 -11.46 -9.75
CA GLY A 172 14.13 -12.44 -8.88
C GLY A 172 15.46 -12.84 -9.49
N MET A 173 16.50 -12.99 -8.67
CA MET A 173 17.76 -13.54 -9.16
C MET A 173 17.48 -14.93 -9.74
N LYS A 174 17.89 -15.16 -10.99
CA LYS A 174 18.00 -16.54 -11.48
C LYS A 174 19.02 -17.25 -10.58
N SER A 175 18.70 -18.45 -10.11
CA SER A 175 19.76 -19.36 -9.65
C SER A 175 20.82 -19.41 -10.75
N PRO A 176 22.12 -19.24 -10.43
CA PRO A 176 23.14 -19.65 -11.38
C PRO A 176 22.87 -21.13 -11.74
N GLU A 177 22.87 -21.41 -13.04
CA GLU A 177 22.84 -22.78 -13.57
C GLU A 177 24.14 -23.53 -13.23
#